data_AF-A0AAU0Q996-F1
#
_entry.id   AF-A0AAU0Q996-F1
#
_cell.length_a   1.000
_cell.length_b   1.000
_cell.length_c   1.000
_cell.angle_alpha   90.00
_cell.angle_beta   90.00
_cell.angle_gamma   90.00
#
_symmetry.space_group_name_H-M   'P 1'
#
loop_
_entity.id
_entity.type
_entity.pdbx_description
1 polymer ?
#
loop_
_entity_poly.entity_id
_entity_poly.type
_entity_poly.pdbx_seq_one_letter_code
_entity_poly.pdbx_strand_id
1 'polypeptide(L)' 'MGEVAGYVVEYNRRTHVRRITEFATPQEAMEHRLKLEAERTDSNIEIVALVSKSLGTLKQTHSRYFTGEELNVGNGAR' A
#
# COMPACT_ATOMS: atom_id res chain seq x y z
N MET A 1 1.43 -6.14 -23.88
CA MET A 1 1.14 -5.06 -22.92
C MET A 1 1.49 -5.63 -21.55
N GLY A 2 2.53 -5.15 -20.88
CA GLY A 2 2.97 -5.77 -19.61
C GLY A 2 1.88 -5.63 -18.55
N GLU A 3 1.57 -6.71 -17.85
CA GLU A 3 0.58 -6.72 -16.77
C GLU A 3 1.00 -5.68 -15.71
N VAL A 4 0.09 -4.76 -15.39
CA VAL A 4 0.30 -3.74 -14.37
C VAL A 4 -0.36 -4.22 -13.08
N ALA A 5 0.40 -4.26 -12.00
CA ALA A 5 -0.08 -4.65 -10.69
C ALA A 5 -0.74 -3.45 -9.98
N GLY A 6 -1.62 -3.77 -9.04
CA GLY A 6 -2.16 -2.81 -8.08
C GLY A 6 -1.42 -2.91 -6.75
N TYR A 7 -1.22 -1.79 -6.07
CA TYR A 7 -0.61 -1.74 -4.75
C TYR A 7 -1.48 -0.88 -3.85
N VAL A 8 -1.81 -1.37 -2.65
CA VAL A 8 -2.42 -0.55 -1.60
C VAL A 8 -1.37 -0.25 -0.54
N VAL A 9 -1.23 1.03 -0.19
CA VAL A 9 -0.38 1.47 0.90
C VAL A 9 -1.24 2.07 2.00
N GLU A 10 -1.14 1.50 3.20
CA GLU A 10 -1.61 2.11 4.44
C GLU A 10 -0.43 2.85 5.07
N TYR A 11 -0.46 4.17 5.10
CA TYR A 11 0.64 5.01 5.55
C TYR A 11 0.24 5.85 6.77
N ASN A 12 0.95 5.68 7.88
CA ASN A 12 0.76 6.53 9.06
C ASN A 12 1.51 7.85 8.88
N ARG A 13 0.77 8.95 8.77
CA ARG A 13 1.32 10.28 8.52
C ARG A 13 2.18 10.84 9.66
N ARG A 14 2.04 10.30 10.88
CA ARG A 14 2.77 10.76 12.08
C ARG A 14 4.05 9.97 12.31
N THR A 15 3.99 8.65 12.15
CA THR A 15 5.12 7.76 12.45
C THR A 15 5.89 7.35 11.21
N HIS A 16 5.35 7.60 10.03
CA HIS A 16 5.84 7.14 8.73
C HIS A 16 5.91 5.61 8.60
N VAL A 17 5.25 4.89 9.53
CA VAL A 17 5.07 3.44 9.43
C VAL A 17 4.10 3.15 8.29
N ARG A 18 4.41 2.13 7.49
CA ARG A 18 3.58 1.73 6.35
C ARG A 18 3.31 0.23 6.31
N ARG A 19 2.20 -0.15 5.69
CA ARG A 19 1.96 -1.50 5.17
C ARG A 19 1.70 -1.42 3.67
N ILE A 20 2.25 -2.37 2.92
CA ILE A 20 2.05 -2.46 1.48
C ILE A 20 1.43 -3.83 1.17
N THR A 21 0.35 -3.82 0.40
CA THR A 21 -0.32 -5.01 -0.11
C THR A 21 -0.32 -4.95 -1.64
N GLU A 22 0.27 -5.96 -2.29
CA GLU A 22 0.29 -6.09 -3.76
C GLU A 22 -0.90 -6.94 -4.23
N PHE A 23 -1.44 -6.56 -5.39
CA PHE A 23 -2.58 -7.18 -6.06
C PHE A 23 -2.22 -7.44 -7.52
N ALA A 24 -2.73 -8.54 -8.06
CA ALA A 24 -2.52 -8.91 -9.45
C ALA A 24 -3.09 -7.85 -10.41
N THR A 25 -4.20 -7.20 -10.03
CA THR A 25 -4.86 -6.19 -10.86
C THR A 25 -5.08 -4.86 -10.12
N PRO A 26 -5.13 -3.72 -10.86
CA PRO A 26 -5.52 -2.43 -10.31
C PRO A 26 -6.92 -2.40 -9.71
N GLN A 27 -7.83 -3.21 -10.25
CA GLN A 27 -9.21 -3.30 -9.78
C GLN A 27 -9.26 -3.86 -8.36
N GLU A 28 -8.59 -4.99 -8.10
CA GLU A 28 -8.52 -5.60 -6.77
C GLU A 28 -7.92 -4.63 -5.73
N ALA A 29 -6.87 -3.88 -6.11
CA ALA A 29 -6.29 -2.87 -5.24
C ALA A 29 -7.27 -1.74 -4.91
N MET A 30 -8.07 -1.29 -5.89
CA MET A 30 -9.09 -0.26 -5.65
C MET A 30 -10.20 -0.78 -4.72
N GLU A 31 -10.71 -1.97 -4.97
CA GLU A 31 -11.73 -2.61 -4.13
C GLU A 31 -11.23 -2.77 -2.68
N HIS A 32 -9.98 -3.22 -2.51
CA HIS A 32 -9.36 -3.34 -1.20
C HIS A 32 -9.20 -1.98 -0.50
N ARG A 33 -8.74 -0.95 -1.22
CA ARG A 33 -8.65 0.41 -0.68
C ARG A 33 -10.01 0.90 -0.17
N LEU A 34 -11.07 0.73 -0.95
CA LEU A 34 -12.41 1.18 -0.55
C LEU A 34 -12.89 0.47 0.72
N LYS A 35 -12.60 -0.83 0.84
CA LYS A 35 -12.89 -1.60 2.05
C LYS A 35 -12.13 -1.03 3.26
N LEU A 36 -10.82 -0.83 3.15
CA LEU A 36 -10.02 -0.26 4.23
C LEU A 36 -10.47 1.16 4.60
N GLU A 37 -10.83 1.98 3.62
CA GLU A 37 -11.35 3.34 3.86
C GLU A 37 -12.67 3.31 4.64
N ALA A 38 -13.55 2.36 4.34
CA ALA A 38 -14.81 2.17 5.08
C ALA A 38 -14.58 1.68 6.52
N GLU A 39 -13.54 0.88 6.75
CA GLU A 39 -13.17 0.33 8.07
C GLU A 39 -12.23 1.26 8.88
N ARG A 40 -11.71 2.34 8.26
CA ARG A 40 -10.68 3.19 8.86
C ARG A 40 -11.21 3.95 10.08
N THR A 41 -10.64 3.65 11.24
CA THR A 41 -10.92 4.35 12.50
C THR A 41 -9.94 5.48 12.82
N ASP A 42 -8.69 5.39 12.34
CA ASP A 42 -7.65 6.41 12.56
C ASP A 42 -7.44 7.29 11.32
N SER A 43 -7.73 8.59 11.44
CA SER A 43 -7.56 9.58 10.37
C SER A 43 -6.10 9.89 10.03
N ASN A 44 -5.15 9.47 10.87
CA ASN A 44 -3.71 9.57 10.59
C ASN A 44 -3.23 8.47 9.63
N ILE A 45 -4.04 7.44 9.40
CA ILE A 45 -3.77 6.43 8.38
C ILE A 45 -4.33 6.92 7.05
N GLU A 46 -3.42 7.15 6.12
CA GLU A 46 -3.73 7.44 4.72
C GLU A 46 -3.70 6.14 3.94
N ILE A 47 -4.76 5.86 3.18
CA ILE A 47 -4.89 4.65 2.38
C ILE A 47 -4.89 5.06 0.92
N VAL A 48 -3.93 4.56 0.15
CA VAL A 48 -3.77 4.92 -1.27
C VAL A 48 -3.63 3.67 -2.13
N ALA A 49 -4.27 3.68 -3.30
CA ALA A 49 -4.09 2.67 -4.33
C ALA A 49 -3.20 3.24 -5.44
N LEU A 50 -2.15 2.51 -5.78
CA LEU A 50 -1.14 2.87 -6.78
C LEU A 50 -1.08 1.77 -7.84
N VAL A 51 -0.82 2.16 -9.09
CA VAL A 51 -0.68 1.22 -10.21
C VAL A 51 0.73 1.33 -10.76
N SER A 52 1.41 0.21 -10.90
CA SER A 52 2.75 0.20 -11.48
C SER A 52 3.13 -1.17 -11.99
N LYS A 53 4.22 -1.21 -12.78
CA LYS A 53 4.83 -2.46 -13.24
C LYS A 53 5.73 -3.11 -12.19
N SER A 54 6.15 -2.35 -11.17
CA SER A 54 6.97 -2.86 -10.08
C SER A 54 6.97 -1.93 -8.87
N LEU A 55 7.16 -2.52 -7.69
CA LEU A 55 7.35 -1.78 -6.44
C LEU A 55 8.55 -0.82 -6.50
N GLY A 56 9.63 -1.19 -7.20
CA GLY A 56 10.81 -0.33 -7.38
C GLY A 56 10.50 0.97 -8.15
N THR A 57 9.55 0.92 -9.08
CA THR A 57 9.08 2.12 -9.80
C THR A 57 8.27 3.03 -8.86
N LEU A 58 7.44 2.45 -7.99
CA LEU A 58 6.71 3.21 -6.98
C LEU A 58 7.63 3.87 -5.95
N LYS A 59 8.68 3.16 -5.49
CA LYS A 59 9.68 3.74 -4.57
C LYS A 59 10.34 5.01 -5.12
N GLN A 60 10.54 5.09 -6.43
CA GLN A 60 11.12 6.26 -7.09
C GLN A 60 10.08 7.38 -7.32
N THR A 61 8.88 7.03 -7.76
CA THR A 61 7.85 8.00 -8.20
C THR A 61 6.94 8.50 -7.07
N HIS A 62 6.78 7.72 -6.01
CA HIS A 62 5.89 7.96 -4.87
C HIS A 62 6.65 7.82 -3.55
N SER A 63 7.92 8.27 -3.53
CA SER A 63 8.90 8.04 -2.46
C SER A 63 8.40 8.40 -1.06
N ARG A 64 7.51 9.39 -0.93
CA ARG A 64 6.84 9.75 0.34
C ARG A 64 6.33 8.53 1.10
N TYR A 65 5.64 7.63 0.41
CA TYR A 65 5.03 6.45 1.02
C TYR A 65 6.02 5.36 1.38
N PHE A 66 7.26 5.44 0.90
CA PHE A 66 8.32 4.44 1.13
C PHE A 66 9.41 4.94 2.08
N THR A 67 9.13 6.04 2.78
CA THR A 67 9.91 6.49 3.92
C THR A 67 9.49 5.73 5.19
N GLY A 68 10.35 5.69 6.20
CA GLY A 68 10.04 5.04 7.48
C GLY A 68 10.03 3.50 7.43
N GLU A 69 9.41 2.89 8.44
CA GLU A 69 9.39 1.45 8.65
C GLU A 69 8.28 0.76 7.84
N GLU A 70 8.60 -0.36 7.21
CA GLU A 70 7.63 -1.24 6.55
C GLU A 70 7.22 -2.36 7.49
N LEU A 71 5.94 -2.42 7.83
CA LEU A 71 5.35 -3.56 8.51
C LEU A 71 5.19 -4.69 7.50
N ASN A 72 6.25 -5.47 7.34
CA ASN A 72 6.17 -6.75 6.66
C ASN A 72 5.26 -7.65 7.51
N VAL A 73 4.11 -8.06 6.98
CA VAL A 73 3.38 -9.19 7.57
C VAL A 73 4.15 -10.47 7.20
N GLY A 74 5.28 -10.65 7.87
CA GLY A 74 6.03 -11.90 7.84
C GLY A 74 5.25 -12.94 8.63
N ASN A 75 4.88 -14.00 7.92
CA ASN A 75 4.52 -15.30 8.45
C ASN A 75 5.28 -15.61 9.76
N GLY A 76 4.58 -15.52 10.89
CA GLY A 76 5.10 -15.67 12.24
C GLY A 76 4.23 -16.62 13.05
N ALA A 77 4.10 -17.86 12.57
CA ALA A 77 3.84 -18.98 13.44
C ALA A 77 5.00 -19.08 14.44
N ARG A 78 4.73 -18.76 15.71
CA ARG A 78 5.26 -19.45 16.89
C ARG A 78 4.23 -19.37 18.00
#